data_AF-A0A8S9PZQ3-F1
#
_entry.id   AF-A0A8S9PZQ3-F1
#
_cell.length_a   1.000
_cell.length_b   1.000
_cell.length_c   1.000
_cell.angle_alpha   90.00
_cell.angle_beta   90.00
_cell.angle_gamma   90.00
#
_symmetry.space_group_name_H-M   'P 1'
#
loop_
_entity.id
_entity.type
_entity.pdbx_description
1 polymer ?
#
loop_
_entity_poly.entity_id
_entity_poly.type
_entity_poly.pdbx_seq_one_letter_code
_entity_poly.pdbx_strand_id
1 'polypeptide(L)'
;MRKVLYHSRRSFSGVVSKAHASLLAMSCASAAVMDLKLKNTVFEFSYSEAVDALNNPLESGLLLVPDTCNRAASAIADSITRDQRLQSYIATGGPRWLSDLLSKEASAC
;
A
#
# COMPACT_ATOMS: atom_id res chain seq x y z
N MET A 1 17.31 -2.15 28.14
CA MET A 1 17.88 -1.12 27.24
C MET A 1 17.48 -1.50 25.82
N ARG A 2 16.76 -0.63 25.07
CA ARG A 2 16.38 -0.94 23.66
C ARG A 2 17.63 -0.83 22.77
N LYS A 3 17.87 -1.82 21.91
CA LYS A 3 19.00 -1.86 20.96
C LYS A 3 18.46 -1.87 19.54
N VAL A 4 18.97 -0.98 18.69
CA VAL A 4 18.64 -0.97 17.26
C VAL A 4 19.35 -2.14 16.59
N LEU A 5 18.60 -2.99 15.88
CA LEU A 5 19.12 -4.16 15.16
C LEU A 5 19.20 -3.91 13.65
N TYR A 6 18.17 -3.28 13.09
CA TYR A 6 18.03 -3.00 11.67
C TYR A 6 17.54 -1.58 11.46
N HIS A 7 17.94 -0.98 10.34
CA HIS A 7 17.42 0.31 9.90
C HIS A 7 17.07 0.23 8.42
N SER A 8 15.94 0.83 8.03
CA SER A 8 15.59 0.96 6.61
C SER A 8 16.49 2.00 5.95
N ARG A 9 16.81 1.78 4.66
CA ARG A 9 17.42 2.78 3.77
C ARG A 9 16.44 3.32 2.72
N ARG A 10 15.18 2.86 2.75
CA ARG A 10 14.16 3.26 1.78
C ARG A 10 13.62 4.65 2.10
N SER A 11 13.44 5.45 1.06
CA SER A 11 12.77 6.75 1.10
C SER A 11 11.58 6.75 0.14
N PHE A 12 10.49 7.42 0.51
CA PHE A 12 9.30 7.56 -0.32
C PHE A 12 9.22 8.99 -0.88
N SER A 13 8.72 9.15 -2.10
CA SER A 13 8.41 10.45 -2.73
C SER A 13 6.91 10.54 -3.00
N GLY A 14 6.39 11.76 -3.20
CA GLY A 14 4.95 11.96 -3.47
C GLY A 14 4.05 11.64 -2.27
N VAL A 15 4.57 11.68 -1.05
CA VAL A 15 3.81 11.41 0.16
C VAL A 15 2.99 12.64 0.54
N VAL A 16 1.67 12.53 0.43
CA VAL A 16 0.73 13.67 0.54
C VAL A 16 0.20 13.93 1.96
N SER A 17 0.36 12.99 2.89
CA SER A 17 -0.09 13.15 4.28
C SER A 17 0.74 12.31 5.26
N LYS A 18 0.68 12.67 6.56
CA LYS A 18 1.35 11.90 7.62
C LYS A 18 0.76 10.49 7.76
N ALA A 19 -0.57 10.36 7.64
CA ALA A 19 -1.25 9.07 7.60
C ALA A 19 -0.68 8.15 6.52
N HIS A 20 -0.59 8.67 5.29
CA HIS A 20 -0.02 7.95 4.16
C HIS A 20 1.46 7.59 4.40
N ALA A 21 2.25 8.52 4.95
CA ALA A 21 3.66 8.26 5.32
C ALA A 21 3.78 7.11 6.33
N SER A 22 2.94 7.11 7.37
CA SER A 22 2.94 6.11 8.43
C SER A 22 2.54 4.73 7.90
N LEU A 23 1.51 4.64 7.05
CA LEU A 23 1.11 3.38 6.42
C LEU A 23 2.20 2.83 5.48
N LEU A 24 2.87 3.69 4.70
CA LEU A 24 4.01 3.28 3.86
C LEU A 24 5.20 2.77 4.70
N ALA A 25 5.53 3.47 5.78
CA ALA A 25 6.60 3.04 6.70
C ALA A 25 6.27 1.68 7.33
N MET A 26 5.02 1.47 7.74
CA MET A 26 4.55 0.21 8.29
C MET A 26 4.57 -0.92 7.26
N SER A 27 4.09 -0.67 6.03
CA SER A 27 4.16 -1.64 4.91
C SER A 27 5.62 -2.04 4.61
N CYS A 28 6.55 -1.09 4.65
CA CYS A 28 7.97 -1.39 4.49
C CYS A 28 8.54 -2.22 5.63
N ALA A 29 8.16 -1.90 6.87
CA ALA A 29 8.63 -2.62 8.04
C ALA A 29 8.05 -4.06 8.09
N SER A 30 6.79 -4.25 7.69
CA SER A 30 6.16 -5.57 7.61
C SER A 30 6.80 -6.44 6.54
N ALA A 31 7.09 -5.89 5.36
CA ALA A 31 7.84 -6.59 4.31
C ALA A 31 9.22 -7.04 4.83
N ALA A 32 9.96 -6.16 5.51
CA ALA A 32 11.27 -6.52 6.06
C ALA A 32 11.19 -7.60 7.15
N VAL A 33 10.16 -7.58 8.00
CA VAL A 33 9.92 -8.63 9.01
C VAL A 33 9.71 -9.99 8.35
N MET A 34 8.97 -10.04 7.24
CA MET A 34 8.77 -11.28 6.46
C MET A 34 10.09 -11.76 5.82
N ASP A 35 10.83 -10.87 5.16
CA ASP A 35 12.09 -11.22 4.49
C ASP A 35 13.17 -11.72 5.47
N LEU A 36 13.26 -11.07 6.63
CA LEU A 36 14.18 -11.43 7.73
C LEU A 36 13.66 -12.62 8.57
N LYS A 37 12.46 -13.13 8.28
CA LYS A 37 11.79 -14.23 8.99
C LYS A 37 11.68 -13.97 10.49
N LEU A 38 11.52 -12.71 10.89
CA LEU A 38 11.35 -12.35 12.30
C LEU A 38 9.99 -12.83 12.78
N LYS A 39 9.97 -13.49 13.95
CA LYS A 39 8.75 -13.97 14.59
C LYS A 39 8.48 -13.15 15.85
N ASN A 40 7.20 -13.05 16.25
CA ASN A 40 6.77 -12.34 17.46
C ASN A 40 7.22 -10.86 17.49
N THR A 41 7.10 -10.15 16.36
CA THR A 41 7.47 -8.74 16.26
C THR A 41 6.29 -7.84 16.62
N VAL A 42 6.53 -6.83 17.46
CA VAL A 42 5.58 -5.75 17.77
C VAL A 42 5.94 -4.52 16.95
N PHE A 43 4.95 -3.90 16.32
CA PHE A 43 5.10 -2.65 15.58
C PHE A 43 4.70 -1.48 16.48
N GLU A 44 5.66 -0.61 16.81
CA GLU A 44 5.41 0.65 17.53
C GLU A 44 5.37 1.82 16.54
N PHE A 45 4.33 2.65 16.59
CA PHE A 45 4.20 3.86 15.76
C PHE A 45 3.34 4.91 16.48
N SER A 46 3.53 6.18 16.14
CA SER A 46 2.97 7.32 16.90
C SER A 46 1.75 7.97 16.25
N TYR A 47 1.18 7.38 15.20
CA TYR A 47 0.10 8.01 14.42
C TYR A 47 -1.25 7.34 14.71
N SER A 48 -2.09 7.99 15.51
CA SER A 48 -3.37 7.45 15.97
C SER A 48 -4.33 7.18 14.81
N GLU A 49 -4.41 8.05 13.81
CA GLU A 49 -5.30 7.85 12.65
C GLU A 49 -4.90 6.61 11.82
N ALA A 50 -3.62 6.16 11.86
CA ALA A 50 -3.24 4.88 11.27
C ALA A 50 -3.72 3.69 12.12
N VAL A 51 -3.69 3.82 13.45
CA VAL A 51 -4.28 2.83 14.37
C VAL A 51 -5.80 2.78 14.17
N ASP A 52 -6.46 3.92 14.08
CA ASP A 52 -7.91 4.03 13.87
C ASP A 52 -8.29 3.46 12.50
N ALA A 53 -7.50 3.70 11.46
CA ALA A 53 -7.72 3.11 10.15
C ALA A 53 -7.58 1.58 10.14
N LEU A 54 -6.66 1.03 10.94
CA LEU A 54 -6.51 -0.42 11.09
C LEU A 54 -7.60 -1.05 11.93
N ASN A 55 -8.03 -0.38 13.00
CA ASN A 55 -9.03 -0.89 13.94
C ASN A 55 -10.46 -0.70 13.44
N ASN A 56 -10.71 0.38 12.70
CA ASN A 56 -11.99 0.74 12.11
C ASN A 56 -11.84 0.91 10.59
N PRO A 57 -11.51 -0.18 9.86
CA PRO A 57 -11.24 -0.12 8.42
C PRO A 57 -12.44 0.42 7.64
N LEU A 58 -13.67 0.10 8.05
CA LEU A 58 -14.88 0.60 7.41
C LEU A 58 -15.06 2.12 7.54
N GLU A 59 -14.73 2.71 8.70
CA GLU A 59 -14.86 4.16 8.92
C GLU A 59 -13.74 4.97 8.27
N SER A 60 -12.58 4.34 8.08
CA SER A 60 -11.43 4.95 7.39
C SER A 60 -11.44 4.80 5.87
N GLY A 61 -12.46 4.13 5.31
CA GLY A 61 -12.55 3.85 3.88
C GLY A 61 -11.59 2.75 3.40
N LEU A 62 -11.04 1.95 4.30
CA LEU A 62 -10.26 0.75 3.99
C LEU A 62 -11.20 -0.46 3.94
N LEU A 63 -11.46 -0.97 2.75
CA LEU A 63 -12.30 -2.16 2.56
C LEU A 63 -11.43 -3.33 2.10
N LEU A 64 -11.51 -4.44 2.83
CA LEU A 64 -11.00 -5.71 2.32
C LEU A 64 -11.98 -6.23 1.26
N VAL A 65 -11.54 -6.22 0.00
CA VAL A 65 -12.33 -6.71 -1.13
C VAL A 65 -11.75 -8.03 -1.66
N PRO A 66 -12.56 -8.90 -2.29
CA PRO A 66 -12.04 -10.05 -3.00
C PRO A 66 -11.05 -9.63 -4.09
N ASP A 67 -10.09 -10.49 -4.45
CA ASP A 67 -9.11 -10.22 -5.50
C ASP A 67 -9.74 -9.81 -6.84
N THR A 68 -10.97 -10.28 -7.12
CA THR A 68 -11.74 -9.92 -8.31
C THR A 68 -12.14 -8.44 -8.37
N CYS A 69 -12.20 -7.77 -7.22
CA CYS A 69 -12.50 -6.34 -7.07
C CYS A 69 -11.25 -5.45 -6.98
N ASN A 70 -10.04 -6.02 -7.06
CA ASN A 70 -8.76 -5.29 -6.96
C ASN A 70 -7.74 -5.71 -8.03
N ARG A 71 -8.24 -6.16 -9.17
CA ARG A 71 -7.48 -6.52 -10.37
C ARG A 71 -6.80 -5.32 -11.00
N ALA A 72 -7.35 -4.12 -10.96
CA ALA A 72 -6.69 -2.93 -11.50
C ALA A 72 -5.41 -2.61 -10.73
N ALA A 73 -5.45 -2.65 -9.39
CA ALA A 73 -4.27 -2.50 -8.57
C ALA A 73 -3.24 -3.61 -8.85
N SER A 74 -3.70 -4.85 -9.02
CA SER A 74 -2.84 -5.98 -9.39
C SER A 74 -2.18 -5.77 -10.76
N ALA A 75 -2.94 -5.32 -11.76
CA ALA A 75 -2.41 -5.03 -13.09
C ALA A 75 -1.40 -3.87 -13.09
N ILE A 76 -1.62 -2.85 -12.24
CA ILE A 76 -0.63 -1.79 -12.01
C ILE A 76 0.64 -2.39 -11.40
N ALA A 77 0.53 -3.21 -10.35
CA ALA A 77 1.68 -3.84 -9.71
C ALA A 77 2.48 -4.72 -10.69
N ASP A 78 1.80 -5.51 -11.51
CA ASP A 78 2.41 -6.32 -12.58
C ASP A 78 3.11 -5.44 -13.62
N SER A 79 2.49 -4.33 -14.02
CA SER A 79 3.08 -3.42 -15.00
C SER A 79 4.36 -2.74 -14.50
N ILE A 80 4.47 -2.50 -13.19
CA ILE A 80 5.67 -1.94 -12.59
C ILE A 80 6.76 -3.00 -12.48
N THR A 81 6.40 -4.19 -12.02
CA THR A 81 7.36 -5.27 -11.73
C THR A 81 7.87 -5.98 -12.98
N ARG A 82 7.00 -6.20 -13.98
CA ARG A 82 7.34 -6.90 -15.22
C ARG A 82 7.71 -5.95 -16.36
N ASP A 83 6.94 -4.89 -16.53
CA ASP A 83 7.03 -4.03 -17.72
C ASP A 83 7.75 -2.70 -17.46
N GLN A 84 8.20 -2.45 -16.21
CA GLN A 84 8.90 -1.22 -15.80
C GLN A 84 8.13 0.07 -16.16
N ARG A 85 6.79 0.01 -16.14
CA ARG A 85 5.95 1.19 -16.38
C ARG A 85 5.86 2.03 -15.10
N LEU A 86 6.75 3.02 -14.99
CA LEU A 86 6.92 3.87 -13.81
C LEU A 86 6.21 5.24 -13.90
N GLN A 87 5.29 5.42 -14.85
CA GLN A 87 4.53 6.66 -15.01
C GLN A 87 3.41 6.79 -13.97
N SER A 88 2.95 8.02 -13.70
CA SER A 88 1.82 8.23 -12.79
C SER A 88 0.54 7.62 -13.35
N TYR A 89 -0.14 6.81 -12.52
CA TYR A 89 -1.43 6.21 -12.81
C TYR A 89 -2.61 7.09 -12.38
N ILE A 90 -2.33 8.15 -11.62
CA ILE A 90 -3.32 9.11 -11.14
C ILE A 90 -3.29 10.32 -12.08
N ALA A 91 -4.15 10.31 -13.10
CA ALA A 91 -4.30 11.39 -14.07
C ALA A 91 -5.69 11.35 -14.74
N THR A 92 -6.19 12.50 -15.22
CA THR A 92 -7.43 12.59 -15.99
C THR A 92 -7.33 11.72 -17.25
N GLY A 93 -8.27 10.79 -17.43
CA GLY A 93 -8.28 9.83 -18.54
C GLY A 93 -7.44 8.56 -18.34
N GLY A 94 -6.51 8.56 -17.37
CA GLY A 94 -5.70 7.39 -17.00
C GLY A 94 -4.93 6.73 -18.17
N PRO A 95 -4.29 5.58 -17.92
CA PRO A 95 -3.68 4.78 -18.99
C PRO A 95 -4.78 4.06 -19.79
N ARG A 96 -4.77 4.22 -21.11
CA ARG A 96 -5.73 3.53 -22.00
C ARG A 96 -5.77 2.02 -21.79
N TRP A 97 -4.63 1.40 -21.50
CA TRP A 97 -4.51 -0.03 -21.29
C TRP A 97 -5.25 -0.52 -20.03
N LEU A 98 -5.51 0.36 -19.06
CA LEU A 98 -6.15 0.05 -17.79
C LEU A 98 -7.66 0.38 -17.80
N SER A 99 -8.13 1.17 -18.76
CA SER A 99 -9.49 1.72 -18.82
C SER A 99 -10.57 0.64 -18.73
N ASP A 100 -10.49 -0.40 -19.58
CA ASP A 100 -11.50 -1.47 -19.61
C ASP A 100 -11.59 -2.24 -18.28
N LEU A 101 -10.46 -2.37 -17.58
CA LEU A 101 -10.39 -3.06 -16.31
C LEU A 101 -11.04 -2.24 -15.20
N LEU A 102 -10.76 -0.94 -15.15
CA LEU A 102 -11.39 -0.01 -14.20
C LEU A 102 -12.90 0.07 -14.41
N SER A 103 -13.37 0.12 -15.66
CA SER A 103 -14.81 0.12 -15.96
C SER A 103 -15.49 -1.17 -15.52
N LYS A 104 -14.82 -2.32 -15.67
CA LYS A 104 -15.36 -3.61 -15.19
C LYS A 104 -15.45 -3.65 -13.67
N GLU A 105 -14.41 -3.22 -12.97
CA GLU A 105 -14.40 -3.19 -11.50
C GLU A 105 -15.48 -2.29 -10.93
N ALA A 106 -15.61 -1.07 -11.45
CA ALA A 106 -16.63 -0.10 -11.02
C ALA A 106 -18.09 -0.55 -11.27
N SER A 107 -18.29 -1.65 -12.01
CA SER A 107 -19.61 -2.25 -12.25
C SER A 107 -19.84 -3.54 -11.46
N ALA A 108 -18.77 -4.17 -10.98
CA ALA A 108 -18.79 -5.43 -10.25
C ALA A 108 -18.72 -5.24 -8.72
N CYS A 109 -18.24 -4.06 -8.32
CA CYS A 109 -18.08 -3.53 -6.98
C CYS A 109 -18.52 -2.05 -7.08
#